data_AF-A0A0K8PY82-F1
#
_entry.id   AF-A0A0K8PY82-F1
#
_cell.length_a   1.000
_cell.length_b   1.000
_cell.length_c   1.000
_cell.angle_alpha   90.00
_cell.angle_beta   90.00
_cell.angle_gamma   90.00
#
_symmetry.space_group_name_H-M   'P 1'
#
loop_
_entity.id
_entity.type
_entity.pdbx_description
1 polymer ?
#
loop_
_entity_poly.entity_id
_entity_poly.type
_entity_poly.pdbx_seq_one_letter_code
_entity_poly.pdbx_strand_id
1 'polypeptide(L)' 'MNHENDTTVGPVAEIRDLRVEIDGKAIVDGVSLKALPGKVTALVGA' A
#
# COMPACT_ATOMS: atom_id res chain seq x y z
N MET A 1 19.62 -2.34 -28.92
CA MET A 1 18.54 -1.75 -28.10
C MET A 1 18.59 -2.46 -26.76
N ASN A 2 19.30 -1.87 -25.80
CA ASN A 2 19.59 -2.52 -24.53
C ASN A 2 18.36 -2.36 -23.62
N HIS A 3 17.74 -3.46 -23.21
CA HIS A 3 16.79 -3.44 -22.11
C HIS A 3 17.61 -3.26 -20.83
N GLU A 4 17.66 -2.04 -20.34
CA GLU A 4 18.07 -1.75 -18.98
C GLU A 4 17.07 -2.49 -18.07
N ASN A 5 17.54 -3.52 -17.36
CA ASN A 5 16.73 -4.11 -16.30
C ASN A 5 16.59 -3.05 -15.21
N ASP A 6 15.50 -2.31 -15.28
CA ASP A 6 15.07 -1.34 -14.30
C ASP A 6 14.98 -2.05 -12.95
N THR A 7 16.04 -1.91 -12.15
CA THR A 7 16.13 -2.48 -10.81
C THR A 7 15.55 -1.50 -9.80
N THR A 8 14.56 -0.69 -10.19
CA THR A 8 13.70 -0.07 -9.18
C THR A 8 12.80 -1.17 -8.63
N VAL A 9 13.22 -1.74 -7.50
CA VAL A 9 12.39 -2.71 -6.78
C VAL A 9 11.20 -1.94 -6.22
N GLY A 10 10.11 -1.92 -6.98
CA GLY A 10 8.86 -1.28 -6.60
C GLY A 10 8.25 -1.89 -5.33
N PRO A 11 7.22 -1.26 -4.76
CA PRO A 11 6.51 -1.85 -3.63
C PRO A 11 5.96 -3.23 -3.99
N VAL A 12 6.05 -4.18 -3.05
CA VAL A 12 5.43 -5.52 -3.20
C VAL A 12 3.91 -5.45 -3.06
N ALA A 13 3.42 -4.44 -2.35
CA ALA A 13 1.99 -4.12 -2.29
C ALA A 13 1.81 -2.61 -2.13
N GLU A 14 0.79 -2.07 -2.79
CA GLU A 14 0.40 -0.67 -2.70
C GLU A 14 -1.11 -0.57 -2.54
N ILE A 15 -1.52 0.24 -1.56
CA ILE A 15 -2.90 0.64 -1.32
C ILE A 15 -2.97 2.14 -1.57
N ARG A 16 -3.99 2.60 -2.29
CA ARG A 16 -4.23 4.01 -2.58
C ARG A 16 -5.66 4.36 -2.24
N ASP A 17 -5.84 5.49 -1.55
CA ASP A 17 -7.13 6.09 -1.24
C ASP A 17 -8.16 5.09 -0.67
N LEU A 18 -7.71 4.17 0.19
CA LEU A 18 -8.55 3.15 0.78
C LEU A 18 -9.65 3.78 1.61
N ARG A 19 -10.88 3.39 1.27
CA ARG A 19 -12.09 3.74 1.97
C ARG A 19 -12.86 2.47 2.29
N VAL A 20 -13.24 2.28 3.54
CA VAL A 20 -14.01 1.13 4.01
C VAL A 20 -15.23 1.66 4.75
N GLU A 21 -16.40 1.16 4.37
CA GLU A 21 -17.66 1.46 5.03
C GLU A 21 -18.28 0.18 5.61
N ILE A 22 -18.75 0.26 6.86
CA ILE A 22 -19.54 -0.79 7.51
C ILE A 22 -20.80 -0.12 8.04
N ASP A 23 -21.96 -0.70 7.77
CA ASP A 23 -23.27 -0.18 8.17
C ASP A 23 -23.50 1.30 7.78
N GLY A 24 -23.03 1.68 6.59
CA GLY A 24 -23.14 3.05 6.08
C GLY A 24 -22.20 4.06 6.76
N LYS A 25 -21.30 3.61 7.64
CA LYS A 25 -20.30 4.44 8.30
C LYS A 25 -18.92 4.19 7.72
N ALA A 26 -18.24 5.23 7.26
CA ALA A 26 -16.83 5.16 6.93
C ALA A 26 -16.00 4.85 8.19
N ILE A 27 -15.31 3.71 8.17
CA ILE A 27 -14.39 3.27 9.22
C ILE A 27 -12.93 3.46 8.81
N VAL A 28 -12.65 3.49 7.51
CA VAL A 28 -11.35 3.85 6.93
C VAL A 28 -11.66 4.86 5.81
N ASP A 29 -10.88 5.94 5.73
CA ASP A 29 -11.06 6.96 4.69
C ASP A 29 -9.70 7.54 4.28
N GLY A 30 -9.42 7.53 2.98
CA GLY A 30 -8.22 8.14 2.38
C GLY A 30 -6.88 7.49 2.71
N VAL A 31 -6.82 6.19 3.05
CA VAL A 31 -5.55 5.55 3.43
C VAL A 31 -4.73 5.13 2.21
N SER A 32 -3.49 5.61 2.13
CA SER A 32 -2.51 5.17 1.14
C SER A 32 -1.29 4.55 1.84
N LEU A 33 -0.86 3.36 1.40
CA LEU A 33 0.20 2.57 2.03
C LEU A 33 1.05 1.86 0.97
N LYS A 34 2.36 1.73 1.23
CA LYS A 34 3.27 0.88 0.46
C LYS A 34 3.98 -0.13 1.37
N ALA A 35 3.94 -1.40 1.00
CA ALA A 35 4.79 -2.44 1.55
C ALA A 35 6.00 -2.61 0.64
N LEU A 36 7.20 -2.50 1.21
CA LEU A 36 8.45 -2.60 0.45
C LEU A 36 9.07 -4.00 0.60
N PRO A 37 9.75 -4.50 -0.44
CA PRO A 37 10.48 -5.77 -0.35
C PRO A 37 11.47 -5.77 0.83
N GLY A 38 11.55 -6.88 1.55
CA GLY A 38 12.49 -7.07 2.67
C GLY A 38 12.19 -6.26 3.93
N LYS A 39 11.04 -5.57 4.00
CA LYS A 39 10.59 -4.85 5.19
C LYS A 39 9.33 -5.48 5.78
N VAL A 40 9.25 -5.47 7.11
CA VAL A 40 8.00 -5.77 7.82
C VAL A 40 7.25 -4.46 8.03
N THR A 41 6.10 -4.33 7.39
CA THR A 41 5.18 -3.20 7.59
C THR A 41 4.03 -3.64 8.48
N ALA A 42 3.88 -3.01 9.65
CA ALA A 42 2.79 -3.29 10.57
C ALA A 42 1.79 -2.13 10.59
N LEU A 43 0.50 -2.47 10.56
CA LEU A 43 -0.62 -1.57 10.81
C LEU A 43 -1.14 -1.83 12.22
N VAL A 44 -1.25 -0.78 13.03
CA VAL A 44 -1.73 -0.84 14.41
C VAL A 44 -2.81 0.23 14.61
N GLY A 45 -3.83 -0.09 15.41
CA GLY A 45 -4.94 0.79 15.75
C GLY A 45 -5.20 0.78 17.26
N ALA A 46 -5.96 1.76 17.73
CA ALA A 46 -6.39 1.90 19.12
C ALA A 46 -7.51 0.91 19.49
#